data_AF-A0A2N2M773-F1
#
_entry.id   AF-A0A2N2M773-F1
#
_cell.length_a   1.000
_cell.length_b   1.000
_cell.length_c   1.000
_cell.angle_alpha   90.00
_cell.angle_beta   90.00
_cell.angle_gamma   90.00
#
_symmetry.space_group_name_H-M   'P 1'
#
loop_
_entity.id
_entity.type
_entity.pdbx_description
1 polymer ?
#
loop_
_entity_poly.entity_id
_entity_poly.type
_entity_poly.pdbx_seq_one_letter_code
_entity_poly.pdbx_strand_id
1 'polypeptide(L)'
;MVSVYMPDDGCLWVMDPYYALAPEKTTQITQYGDLTNQELISESGQQTNHLSKIIDTGPQTTWCYYFEKGDLAQSKGKYDEAVNYYEQAIANHLTPFTAIEFLPFVKAYAYLGRIEEAVELTRKSFSLSEESKPSICQVWHDVLSENSAILLSSVETVYNSQNCSVLEP
;
A
#
# COMPACT_ATOMS: atom_id res chain seq x y z
N MET A 1 -19.99 -3.57 -0.02
CA MET A 1 -19.38 -4.29 -1.16
C MET A 1 -17.87 -4.29 -0.98
N VAL A 2 -17.13 -5.11 -1.71
CA VAL A 2 -15.66 -5.03 -1.75
C VAL A 2 -15.27 -4.81 -3.20
N SER A 3 -14.51 -3.76 -3.47
CA SER A 3 -13.99 -3.47 -4.80
C SER A 3 -12.54 -3.96 -4.87
N VAL A 4 -12.23 -4.73 -5.91
CA VAL A 4 -10.87 -5.23 -6.14
C VAL A 4 -10.43 -4.89 -7.55
N TYR A 5 -9.14 -4.68 -7.74
CA TYR A 5 -8.52 -4.48 -9.04
C TYR A 5 -7.32 -5.40 -9.19
N MET A 6 -7.18 -5.99 -10.37
CA MET A 6 -6.05 -6.84 -10.73
C MET A 6 -5.37 -6.20 -11.95
N PRO A 7 -4.18 -5.60 -11.78
CA PRO A 7 -3.39 -5.09 -12.91
C PRO A 7 -2.85 -6.25 -13.76
N ASP A 8 -2.51 -5.96 -15.02
CA ASP A 8 -1.92 -6.95 -15.92
C ASP A 8 -0.54 -7.43 -15.42
N ASP A 9 0.25 -6.53 -14.83
CA ASP A 9 1.60 -6.77 -14.31
C ASP A 9 1.70 -6.40 -12.81
N GLY A 10 0.94 -7.07 -11.94
CA GLY A 10 1.03 -6.87 -10.49
C GLY A 10 0.10 -7.75 -9.67
N CYS A 11 0.01 -7.43 -8.38
CA CYS A 11 -0.79 -8.18 -7.41
C CYS A 11 -2.22 -7.65 -7.27
N LEU A 12 -3.12 -8.44 -6.67
CA LEU A 12 -4.50 -8.00 -6.45
C LEU A 12 -4.55 -6.86 -5.43
N TRP A 13 -5.21 -5.76 -5.78
CA TRP A 13 -5.45 -4.63 -4.88
C TRP A 13 -6.88 -4.68 -4.35
N VAL A 14 -7.02 -4.54 -3.04
CA VAL A 14 -8.30 -4.17 -2.42
C VAL A 14 -8.41 -2.66 -2.50
N MET A 15 -9.34 -2.15 -3.32
CA MET A 15 -9.42 -0.71 -3.55
C MET A 15 -9.77 0.03 -2.27
N ASP A 16 -8.97 1.03 -1.94
CA ASP A 16 -9.19 1.97 -0.84
C ASP A 16 -8.94 3.41 -1.34
N PRO A 17 -9.11 4.45 -0.50
CA PRO A 17 -8.89 5.83 -0.91
C PRO A 17 -7.46 6.14 -1.40
N TYR A 18 -6.44 5.37 -1.03
CA TYR A 18 -5.06 5.59 -1.50
C TYR A 18 -4.83 4.95 -2.86
N TYR A 19 -5.28 3.71 -3.07
CA TYR A 19 -5.20 3.04 -4.38
C TYR A 19 -6.04 3.77 -5.43
N ALA A 20 -7.13 4.41 -5.01
CA ALA A 20 -7.96 5.29 -5.85
C ALA A 20 -7.23 6.52 -6.43
N LEU A 21 -6.07 6.90 -5.86
CA LEU A 21 -5.23 8.02 -6.32
C LEU A 21 -4.13 7.60 -7.29
N ALA A 22 -3.85 6.29 -7.42
CA ALA A 22 -2.84 5.80 -8.34
C ALA A 22 -3.29 6.10 -9.80
N PRO A 23 -2.51 6.84 -10.60
CA PRO A 23 -2.88 7.16 -11.97
C PRO A 23 -2.63 5.97 -12.91
N GLU A 24 -3.70 5.38 -13.45
CA GLU A 24 -3.74 4.76 -14.79
C GLU A 24 -5.19 4.65 -15.28
N LYS A 25 -5.54 5.08 -16.50
CA LYS A 25 -6.81 4.90 -17.29
C LYS A 25 -8.19 4.82 -16.58
N THR A 26 -8.29 5.15 -15.30
CA THR A 26 -9.42 4.76 -14.45
C THR A 26 -10.02 5.96 -13.73
N THR A 27 -10.31 7.01 -14.48
CA THR A 27 -11.07 8.19 -14.01
C THR A 27 -12.46 7.84 -13.43
N GLN A 28 -12.87 6.56 -13.46
CA GLN A 28 -14.09 6.04 -12.84
C GLN A 28 -13.84 5.19 -11.58
N ILE A 29 -12.59 5.01 -11.13
CA ILE A 29 -12.26 4.12 -10.00
C ILE A 29 -12.11 4.83 -8.66
N THR A 30 -11.96 6.16 -8.63
CA THR A 30 -11.83 6.89 -7.36
C THR A 30 -13.00 6.62 -6.41
N GLN A 31 -14.23 6.52 -6.96
CA GLN A 31 -15.43 6.15 -6.21
C GLN A 31 -15.41 4.72 -5.63
N TYR A 32 -14.62 3.79 -6.17
CA TYR A 32 -14.61 2.41 -5.69
C TYR A 32 -13.79 2.23 -4.42
N GLY A 33 -12.81 3.10 -4.16
CA GLY A 33 -12.10 3.14 -2.87
C GLY A 33 -13.07 3.43 -1.72
N ASP A 34 -13.94 4.42 -1.90
CA ASP A 34 -14.96 4.82 -0.91
C ASP A 34 -16.07 3.77 -0.72
N LEU A 35 -16.30 2.91 -1.72
CA LEU A 35 -17.35 1.87 -1.69
C LEU A 35 -16.90 0.56 -1.04
N THR A 36 -15.59 0.35 -0.86
CA THR A 36 -15.05 -0.84 -0.23
C THR A 36 -15.35 -0.84 1.26
N ASN A 37 -16.14 -1.82 1.70
CA ASN A 37 -16.36 -2.09 3.12
C ASN A 37 -15.35 -3.14 3.60
N GLN A 38 -14.29 -2.67 4.26
CA GLN A 38 -13.20 -3.49 4.81
C GLN A 38 -13.69 -4.53 5.84
N GLU A 39 -14.83 -4.32 6.52
CA GLU A 39 -15.40 -5.28 7.47
C GLU A 39 -15.89 -6.58 6.80
N LEU A 40 -16.10 -6.56 5.49
CA LEU A 40 -16.50 -7.74 4.73
C LEU A 40 -15.32 -8.65 4.38
N ILE A 41 -14.08 -8.19 4.61
CA ILE A 41 -12.86 -8.95 4.31
C ILE A 41 -12.41 -9.66 5.59
N SER A 42 -12.53 -10.98 5.58
CA SER A 42 -12.08 -11.84 6.67
C SER A 42 -10.60 -12.18 6.53
N GLU A 43 -9.89 -12.17 7.65
CA GLU A 43 -8.51 -12.65 7.76
C GLU A 43 -8.43 -14.18 7.66
N SER A 44 -9.55 -14.86 7.94
CA SER A 44 -9.70 -16.30 7.82
C SER A 44 -10.72 -16.62 6.72
N GLY A 45 -10.22 -17.12 5.60
CA GLY A 45 -11.04 -17.56 4.48
C GLY A 45 -10.83 -19.05 4.22
N GLN A 46 -11.92 -19.81 4.08
CA GLN A 46 -11.82 -21.10 3.39
C GLN A 46 -11.50 -20.81 1.93
N GLN A 47 -10.49 -21.49 1.40
CA GLN A 47 -10.17 -21.43 -0.02
C GLN A 47 -11.31 -22.07 -0.82
N THR A 48 -12.31 -21.27 -1.17
CA THR A 48 -13.36 -21.70 -2.09
C THR A 48 -12.90 -21.46 -3.52
N ASN A 49 -13.04 -22.48 -4.36
CA ASN A 49 -12.54 -22.53 -5.74
C ASN A 49 -13.10 -21.45 -6.70
N HIS A 50 -14.00 -20.57 -6.24
CA HIS A 50 -14.61 -19.54 -7.09
C HIS A 50 -13.71 -18.31 -7.22
N LEU A 51 -12.97 -17.94 -6.17
CA LEU A 51 -12.07 -16.78 -6.18
C LEU A 51 -10.61 -17.15 -6.43
N SER A 52 -10.24 -18.44 -6.42
CA SER A 52 -8.86 -18.88 -6.65
C SER A 52 -8.31 -18.57 -8.05
N LYS A 53 -9.17 -18.12 -8.98
CA LYS A 53 -8.78 -17.60 -10.30
C LYS A 53 -8.38 -16.12 -10.29
N ILE A 54 -8.71 -15.40 -9.22
CA ILE A 54 -8.56 -13.93 -9.06
C ILE A 54 -7.72 -13.61 -7.82
N ILE A 55 -7.75 -14.43 -6.78
CA ILE A 55 -6.90 -14.28 -5.60
C ILE A 55 -5.75 -15.27 -5.77
N ASP A 56 -4.50 -14.83 -5.58
CA ASP A 56 -3.34 -15.71 -5.64
C ASP A 56 -3.44 -16.73 -4.49
N THR A 57 -3.97 -17.90 -4.83
CA THR A 57 -3.97 -19.10 -3.98
C THR A 57 -2.70 -19.92 -4.17
N GLY A 58 -1.75 -19.38 -4.95
CA GLY A 58 -0.48 -19.98 -5.26
C GLY A 58 0.43 -20.13 -4.03
N PRO A 59 1.65 -20.63 -4.26
CA PRO A 59 2.60 -20.85 -3.18
C PRO A 59 2.81 -19.56 -2.37
N GLN A 60 2.92 -19.70 -1.05
CA GLN A 60 3.21 -18.62 -0.08
C GLN A 60 4.67 -18.11 -0.21
N THR A 61 5.15 -18.02 -1.45
CA THR A 61 6.53 -17.75 -1.83
C THR A 61 6.63 -16.70 -2.93
N THR A 62 5.51 -16.17 -3.42
CA THR A 62 5.48 -15.06 -4.38
C THR A 62 5.44 -13.73 -3.64
N TRP A 63 5.86 -12.65 -4.30
CA TRP A 63 5.69 -11.31 -3.75
C TRP A 63 4.21 -11.00 -3.45
N CYS A 64 3.28 -11.40 -4.33
CA CYS A 64 1.85 -11.14 -4.15
C CYS A 64 1.27 -11.73 -2.89
N TYR A 65 1.71 -12.92 -2.47
CA TYR A 65 1.31 -13.45 -1.17
C TYR A 65 1.64 -12.49 -0.02
N TYR A 66 2.89 -12.01 0.05
CA TYR A 66 3.32 -11.14 1.14
C TYR A 66 2.71 -9.74 1.04
N PHE A 67 2.57 -9.21 -0.18
CA PHE A 67 1.90 -7.95 -0.43
C PHE A 67 0.43 -7.99 -0.01
N GLU A 68 -0.36 -8.96 -0.49
CA GLU A 68 -1.80 -9.05 -0.19
C GLU A 68 -2.05 -9.31 1.31
N LYS A 69 -1.17 -10.06 1.96
CA LYS A 69 -1.23 -10.25 3.42
C LYS A 69 -0.82 -9.01 4.19
N GLY A 70 0.21 -8.31 3.73
CA GLY A 70 0.66 -7.05 4.30
C GLY A 70 -0.39 -5.95 4.18
N ASP A 71 -1.02 -5.83 3.01
CA ASP A 71 -2.10 -4.89 2.72
C ASP A 71 -3.33 -5.17 3.60
N LEU A 72 -3.73 -6.45 3.72
CA LEU A 72 -4.81 -6.82 4.63
C LEU A 72 -4.49 -6.50 6.09
N ALA A 73 -3.28 -6.80 6.56
CA ALA A 73 -2.87 -6.47 7.93
C ALA A 73 -2.89 -4.95 8.16
N GLN A 74 -2.40 -4.17 7.18
CA GLN A 74 -2.42 -2.72 7.22
C GLN A 74 -3.86 -2.19 7.27
N SER A 75 -4.77 -2.71 6.45
CA SER A 75 -6.17 -2.26 6.42
C SER A 75 -6.93 -2.55 7.73
N LYS A 76 -6.45 -3.52 8.52
CA LYS A 76 -6.92 -3.83 9.89
C LYS A 76 -6.17 -3.07 10.99
N GLY A 77 -5.28 -2.14 10.64
CA GLY A 77 -4.47 -1.38 11.59
C GLY A 77 -3.38 -2.19 12.29
N LYS A 78 -3.09 -3.41 11.80
CA LYS A 78 -2.06 -4.30 12.35
C LYS A 78 -0.71 -3.99 11.69
N TYR A 79 -0.19 -2.80 11.94
CA TYR A 79 0.99 -2.29 11.24
C TYR A 79 2.25 -3.14 11.48
N ASP A 80 2.46 -3.67 12.70
CA ASP A 80 3.57 -4.58 12.98
C ASP A 80 3.51 -5.86 12.13
N GLU A 81 2.30 -6.41 11.93
CA GLU A 81 2.09 -7.61 11.11
C GLU A 81 2.33 -7.31 9.63
N ALA A 82 1.87 -6.15 9.13
CA ALA A 82 2.15 -5.71 7.77
C ALA A 82 3.65 -5.58 7.49
N VAL A 83 4.40 -4.97 8.41
CA VAL A 83 5.86 -4.88 8.33
C VAL A 83 6.51 -6.26 8.36
N ASN A 84 6.06 -7.16 9.23
CA ASN A 84 6.59 -8.52 9.28
C ASN A 84 6.37 -9.29 7.96
N TYR A 85 5.27 -9.06 7.24
CA TYR A 85 5.09 -9.62 5.90
C TYR A 85 6.09 -9.05 4.88
N TYR A 86 6.36 -7.74 4.92
CA TYR A 86 7.39 -7.12 4.07
C TYR A 86 8.77 -7.70 4.35
N GLU A 87 9.17 -7.77 5.62
CA GLU A 87 10.50 -8.25 6.03
C GLU A 87 10.71 -9.72 5.62
N GLN A 88 9.68 -10.56 5.72
CA GLN A 88 9.72 -11.93 5.21
C GLN A 88 9.86 -11.98 3.68
N ALA A 89 9.16 -11.11 2.94
CA ALA A 89 9.27 -11.06 1.48
C ALA A 89 10.72 -10.74 1.05
N ILE A 90 11.31 -9.72 1.67
CA ILE A 90 12.69 -9.29 1.38
C ILE A 90 13.70 -10.36 1.80
N ALA A 91 13.50 -11.05 2.93
CA ALA A 91 14.35 -12.17 3.36
C ALA A 91 14.34 -13.34 2.35
N ASN A 92 13.27 -13.49 1.57
CA ASN A 92 13.15 -14.45 0.48
C ASN A 92 13.58 -13.89 -0.89
N HIS A 93 14.23 -12.72 -0.91
CA HIS A 93 14.70 -12.04 -2.13
C HIS A 93 13.57 -11.70 -3.12
N LEU A 94 12.37 -11.46 -2.61
CA LEU A 94 11.21 -11.05 -3.41
C LEU A 94 11.18 -9.53 -3.57
N THR A 95 10.67 -9.07 -4.70
CA THR A 95 10.56 -7.64 -5.02
C THR A 95 9.17 -7.33 -5.56
N PRO A 96 8.65 -6.11 -5.31
CA PRO A 96 7.39 -5.68 -5.91
C PRO A 96 7.43 -5.64 -7.43
N PHE A 97 6.26 -5.84 -8.05
CA PHE A 97 6.06 -5.72 -9.48
C PHE A 97 5.83 -4.27 -9.90
N THR A 98 5.10 -3.52 -9.07
CA THR A 98 4.74 -2.13 -9.34
C THR A 98 5.13 -1.23 -8.18
N ALA A 99 5.30 0.07 -8.46
CA ALA A 99 5.67 1.05 -7.44
C ALA A 99 4.62 1.12 -6.31
N ILE A 100 3.33 1.08 -6.65
CA ILE A 100 2.24 1.21 -5.68
C ILE A 100 2.19 0.06 -4.65
N GLU A 101 2.81 -1.09 -4.94
CA GLU A 101 2.88 -2.22 -3.99
C GLU A 101 3.78 -1.95 -2.77
N PHE A 102 4.55 -0.86 -2.77
CA PHE A 102 5.22 -0.38 -1.55
C PHE A 102 4.28 0.33 -0.57
N LEU A 103 3.11 0.80 -1.03
CA LEU A 103 2.19 1.64 -0.26
C LEU A 103 1.80 1.08 1.13
N PRO A 104 1.33 -0.17 1.27
CA PRO A 104 0.88 -0.68 2.58
C PRO A 104 2.02 -0.71 3.59
N PHE A 105 3.26 -0.92 3.11
CA PHE A 105 4.45 -1.00 3.94
C PHE A 105 5.00 0.38 4.30
N VAL A 106 4.99 1.34 3.35
CA VAL A 106 5.28 2.76 3.66
C VAL A 106 4.34 3.24 4.76
N LYS A 107 3.03 2.99 4.60
CA LYS A 107 2.01 3.35 5.60
C LYS A 107 2.28 2.66 6.94
N ALA A 108 2.49 1.35 6.95
CA ALA A 108 2.74 0.62 8.19
C ALA A 108 4.00 1.11 8.94
N TYR A 109 5.13 1.30 8.25
CA TYR A 109 6.34 1.85 8.88
C TYR A 109 6.09 3.27 9.43
N ALA A 110 5.40 4.12 8.68
CA ALA A 110 5.12 5.49 9.09
C ALA A 110 4.24 5.56 10.35
N TYR A 111 3.17 4.76 10.41
CA TYR A 111 2.28 4.67 11.59
C TYR A 111 2.97 4.07 12.83
N LEU A 112 3.98 3.22 12.65
CA LEU A 112 4.82 2.72 13.75
C LEU A 112 5.88 3.72 14.21
N GLY A 113 5.99 4.90 13.57
CA GLY A 113 7.05 5.88 13.84
C GLY A 113 8.42 5.46 13.32
N ARG A 114 8.49 4.41 12.49
CA ARG A 114 9.69 3.92 11.80
C ARG A 114 9.93 4.74 10.53
N ILE A 115 10.18 6.04 10.73
CA ILE A 115 10.15 7.05 9.66
C ILE A 115 11.27 6.85 8.65
N GLU A 116 12.46 6.44 9.09
CA GLU A 116 13.60 6.20 8.20
C GLU A 116 13.29 5.07 7.19
N GLU A 117 12.71 3.97 7.65
CA GLU A 117 12.29 2.87 6.78
C GLU A 117 11.16 3.28 5.82
N ALA A 118 10.17 4.04 6.31
CA ALA A 118 9.08 4.54 5.46
C ALA A 118 9.59 5.47 4.35
N VAL A 119 10.55 6.36 4.66
CA VAL A 119 11.21 7.25 3.68
C VAL A 119 12.02 6.45 2.67
N GLU A 120 12.77 5.44 3.13
CA GLU A 120 13.53 4.53 2.27
C GLU A 120 12.61 3.81 1.27
N LEU A 121 11.48 3.26 1.72
CA LEU A 121 10.50 2.62 0.85
C LEU A 121 9.82 3.59 -0.10
N THR A 122 9.51 4.80 0.36
CA THR A 122 8.97 5.85 -0.51
C THR A 122 9.93 6.17 -1.65
N ARG A 123 11.23 6.30 -1.36
CA ARG A 123 12.26 6.54 -2.38
C ARG A 123 12.35 5.40 -3.38
N LYS A 124 12.31 4.14 -2.91
CA LYS A 124 12.29 2.96 -3.78
C LYS A 124 11.07 2.99 -4.70
N SER A 125 9.89 3.25 -4.16
CA SER A 125 8.65 3.40 -4.92
C SER A 125 8.76 4.45 -6.02
N PHE A 126 9.18 5.66 -5.66
CA PHE A 126 9.29 6.78 -6.60
C PHE A 126 10.36 6.55 -7.67
N SER A 127 11.40 5.77 -7.37
CA SER A 127 12.41 5.40 -8.36
C SER A 127 11.92 4.36 -9.37
N LEU A 128 10.90 3.55 -9.02
CA LEU A 128 10.29 2.60 -9.94
C LEU A 128 9.31 3.28 -10.89
N SER A 129 8.40 4.10 -10.36
CA SER A 129 7.41 4.83 -11.16
C SER A 129 6.84 6.03 -10.39
N GLU A 130 6.55 7.08 -11.15
CA GLU A 130 5.88 8.30 -10.68
C GLU A 130 4.39 8.06 -10.34
N GLU A 131 3.79 6.97 -10.83
CA GLU A 131 2.37 6.64 -10.62
C GLU A 131 2.03 6.43 -9.14
N SER A 132 2.97 5.94 -8.34
CA SER A 132 2.72 5.77 -6.91
C SER A 132 2.70 7.09 -6.11
N LYS A 133 3.16 8.20 -6.70
CA LYS A 133 3.36 9.46 -5.98
C LYS A 133 2.08 10.00 -5.36
N PRO A 134 0.95 10.18 -6.07
CA PRO A 134 -0.25 10.74 -5.47
C PRO A 134 -0.72 9.93 -4.25
N SER A 135 -0.74 8.59 -4.37
CA SER A 135 -1.14 7.70 -3.29
C SER A 135 -0.22 7.77 -2.07
N ILE A 136 1.10 7.71 -2.27
CA ILE A 136 2.06 7.74 -1.15
C ILE A 136 2.18 9.16 -0.55
N CYS A 137 2.06 10.21 -1.36
CA CYS A 137 1.97 11.58 -0.85
C CYS A 137 0.74 11.75 0.05
N GLN A 138 -0.40 11.13 -0.29
CA GLN A 138 -1.57 11.13 0.59
C GLN A 138 -1.31 10.40 1.91
N VAL A 139 -0.57 9.28 1.90
CA VAL A 139 -0.14 8.61 3.14
C VAL A 139 0.67 9.55 4.02
N TRP A 140 1.64 10.28 3.45
CA TRP A 140 2.45 11.24 4.22
C TRP A 140 1.63 12.41 4.76
N HIS A 141 0.69 12.92 3.97
CA HIS A 141 -0.27 13.94 4.41
C HIS A 141 -1.04 13.46 5.66
N ASP A 142 -1.67 12.30 5.59
CA ASP A 142 -2.49 11.75 6.69
C ASP A 142 -1.64 11.45 7.94
N VAL A 143 -0.47 10.84 7.77
CA VAL A 143 0.40 10.51 8.91
C VAL A 143 0.88 11.76 9.63
N LEU A 144 1.23 12.82 8.89
CA LEU A 144 1.69 14.08 9.47
C LEU A 144 0.54 14.87 10.14
N SER A 145 -0.68 14.77 9.61
CA SER A 145 -1.86 15.42 10.20
C SER A 145 -2.33 14.73 11.48
N GLU A 146 -2.24 13.40 11.53
CA GLU A 146 -2.65 12.58 12.68
C GLU A 146 -1.59 12.52 13.79
N ASN A 147 -0.30 12.59 13.45
CA ASN A 147 0.79 12.43 14.40
C ASN A 147 1.79 13.60 14.37
N SER A 148 1.51 14.61 15.20
CA SER A 148 2.36 15.79 15.37
C SER A 148 3.76 15.52 15.94
N ALA A 149 4.05 14.29 16.40
CA ALA A 149 5.41 13.91 16.80
C ALA A 149 6.35 13.68 15.60
N ILE A 150 5.79 13.41 14.41
CA ILE A 150 6.56 13.25 13.18
C ILE A 150 6.80 14.63 12.58
N LEU A 151 8.05 15.05 12.50
CA LEU A 151 8.41 16.37 11.98
C LEU A 151 8.45 16.35 10.46
N LEU A 152 7.91 17.39 9.81
CA LEU A 152 7.98 17.54 8.34
C LEU A 152 9.42 17.44 7.81
N SER A 153 10.39 18.00 8.54
CA SER A 153 11.81 17.94 8.18
C SER A 153 12.37 16.51 8.14
N SER A 154 11.74 15.54 8.81
CA SER A 154 12.17 14.14 8.76
C SER A 154 11.76 13.43 7.46
N VAL A 155 10.80 13.98 6.72
CA VAL A 155 10.25 13.37 5.50
C VAL A 155 10.42 14.25 4.26
N GLU A 156 10.98 15.46 4.40
CA GLU A 156 11.11 16.46 3.33
C GLU A 156 11.84 15.95 2.08
N THR A 157 12.70 14.94 2.21
CA THR A 157 13.41 14.34 1.08
C THR A 157 12.49 13.61 0.10
N VAL A 158 11.33 13.15 0.57
CA VAL A 158 10.34 12.43 -0.25
C VAL A 158 9.00 13.16 -0.34
N TYR A 159 8.59 13.88 0.72
CA TYR A 159 7.37 14.69 0.76
C TYR A 159 7.68 16.18 0.58
N ASN A 160 7.76 16.62 -0.68
CA ASN A 160 8.09 17.99 -1.10
C ASN A 160 7.45 18.33 -2.45
N SER A 161 7.61 19.57 -2.93
CA SER A 161 6.83 20.09 -4.08
C SER A 161 7.26 19.54 -5.43
N GLN A 162 8.40 18.85 -5.47
CA GLN A 162 8.85 18.14 -6.66
C GLN A 162 8.16 16.78 -6.77
N ASN A 163 7.82 16.15 -5.64
CA ASN A 163 7.19 14.83 -5.60
C ASN A 163 5.68 14.87 -5.38
N CYS A 164 5.18 15.82 -4.59
CA CYS A 164 3.81 15.90 -4.14
C CYS A 164 3.19 17.24 -4.54
N SER A 165 2.04 17.19 -5.22
CA SER A 165 1.30 18.38 -5.68
C SER A 165 0.53 19.08 -4.57
N VAL A 166 0.24 18.37 -3.47
CA VAL A 166 -0.40 18.89 -2.25
C VAL A 166 0.58 18.72 -1.10
N LEU A 167 0.85 19.82 -0.37
CA LEU A 167 1.85 19.88 0.72
C LEU A 167 1.33 20.67 1.92
N GLU A 168 0.25 20.22 2.54
CA GLU A 168 -0.19 20.73 3.85
C GLU A 168 -0.92 19.58 4.52
N PRO A 169 -0.78 19.30 5.83
CA PRO A 169 -1.69 18.40 6.57
C PRO A 169 -3.13 18.94 6.63
#